data_AF-A0A538GFH1-F1
#
_entry.id   AF-A0A538GFH1-F1
#
_cell.length_a   1.000
_cell.length_b   1.000
_cell.length_c   1.000
_cell.angle_alpha   90.00
_cell.angle_beta   90.00
_cell.angle_gamma   90.00
#
_symmetry.space_group_name_H-M   'P 1'
#
loop_
_entity.id
_entity.type
_entity.pdbx_description
1 polymer ?
#
loop_
_entity_poly.entity_id
_entity_poly.type
_entity_poly.pdbx_seq_one_letter_code
_entity_poly.pdbx_strand_id
1 'polypeptide(L)'
;GAWTVHLNLSHGSQNQGGSLAAALGAIQTVVQALVLLGLWIAFARGPATKERLVRYSAAGVAAFVAFGKVLSPQFLVWLLPLVPLVRGRRGLAASAVLAVALVLTQLWFPYRYWRLALQQDAIASWLVLARDLVLILLVVVLAMPRREPARTT
;
A
#
# COMPACT_ATOMS: atom_id res chain seq x y z
N GLY A 1 16.84 -5.54 28.24
CA GLY A 1 15.50 -5.00 28.53
C GLY A 1 14.63 -5.17 27.30
N ALA A 2 13.32 -5.33 27.42
CA ALA A 2 12.37 -5.62 26.32
C ALA A 2 12.27 -4.56 25.20
N TRP A 3 13.26 -3.67 25.09
CA TRP A 3 13.29 -2.47 24.24
C TRP A 3 14.56 -2.37 23.39
N THR A 4 15.41 -3.42 23.34
CA THR A 4 16.59 -3.41 22.48
C THR A 4 16.25 -3.95 21.10
N VAL A 5 16.09 -3.05 20.14
CA VAL A 5 16.00 -3.39 18.71
C VAL A 5 17.37 -3.92 18.29
N HIS A 6 17.46 -5.23 18.01
CA HIS A 6 18.70 -5.84 17.53
C HIS A 6 18.66 -5.87 16.01
N LEU A 7 19.56 -5.16 15.33
CA LEU A 7 19.74 -5.34 13.88
C LEU A 7 20.37 -6.72 13.65
N ASN A 8 19.62 -7.63 13.05
CA ASN A 8 20.07 -8.98 12.76
C ASN A 8 20.28 -9.11 11.24
N LEU A 9 21.55 -9.21 10.81
CA LEU A 9 21.89 -9.45 9.42
C LEU A 9 21.85 -10.96 9.15
N SER A 10 20.85 -11.41 8.40
CA SER A 10 20.86 -12.76 7.82
C SER A 10 20.33 -12.70 6.39
N HIS A 11 20.83 -13.58 5.51
CA HIS A 11 20.46 -13.65 4.10
C HIS A 11 20.61 -12.34 3.31
N GLY A 12 21.59 -11.49 3.68
CA GLY A 12 21.83 -10.20 3.01
C GLY A 12 20.78 -9.11 3.27
N SER A 13 19.87 -9.33 4.23
CA SER A 13 18.82 -8.38 4.61
C SER A 13 18.98 -7.93 6.07
N GLN A 14 18.82 -6.62 6.32
CA GLN A 14 18.74 -6.06 7.67
C GLN A 14 17.34 -6.29 8.21
N ASN A 15 17.17 -7.31 9.06
CA ASN A 15 15.91 -7.54 9.75
C ASN A 15 16.00 -6.90 11.15
N GLN A 16 14.97 -6.15 11.54
CA GLN A 16 14.81 -5.77 12.94
C GLN A 16 14.50 -7.04 13.74
N GLY A 17 15.47 -7.50 14.53
CA GLY A 17 15.39 -8.68 15.37
C GLY A 17 14.60 -8.39 16.66
N GLY A 18 13.70 -9.31 16.99
CA GLY A 18 12.83 -9.28 18.16
C GLY A 18 11.51 -10.00 17.88
N SER A 19 10.94 -10.70 18.88
CA SER A 19 9.68 -11.45 18.72
C SER A 19 8.51 -10.56 18.25
N LEU A 20 8.50 -9.29 18.65
CA LEU A 20 7.50 -8.31 18.23
C LEU A 20 7.57 -7.99 16.74
N ALA A 21 8.76 -7.75 16.18
CA ALA A 21 8.92 -7.46 14.75
C ALA A 21 8.52 -8.68 13.89
N ALA A 22 8.84 -9.89 14.36
CA ALA A 22 8.38 -11.12 13.72
C ALA A 22 6.85 -11.27 13.77
N ALA A 23 6.23 -11.01 14.93
CA ALA A 23 4.78 -11.06 15.08
C ALA A 23 4.05 -10.02 14.22
N LEU A 24 4.52 -8.77 14.22
CA LEU A 24 3.98 -7.70 13.38
C LEU A 24 4.12 -8.05 11.90
N GLY A 25 5.28 -8.59 11.49
CA GLY A 25 5.47 -9.09 10.14
C GLY A 25 4.48 -10.21 9.80
N ALA A 26 4.26 -11.17 10.68
CA ALA A 26 3.28 -12.24 10.45
C ALA A 26 1.86 -11.69 10.32
N ILE A 27 1.44 -10.81 11.24
CA ILE A 27 0.13 -10.14 11.20
C ILE A 27 -0.05 -9.38 9.89
N GLN A 28 0.96 -8.60 9.48
CA GLN A 28 0.93 -7.84 8.24
C GLN A 28 0.74 -8.75 7.02
N THR A 29 1.42 -9.90 6.96
CA THR A 29 1.21 -10.88 5.87
C THR A 29 -0.20 -11.47 5.88
N VAL A 30 -0.74 -11.78 7.06
CA VAL A 30 -2.12 -12.28 7.18
C VAL A 30 -3.11 -11.21 6.71
N VAL A 31 -2.95 -9.96 7.15
CA VAL A 31 -3.78 -8.82 6.73
C VAL A 31 -3.71 -8.63 5.21
N GLN A 32 -2.51 -8.67 4.62
CA GLN A 32 -2.32 -8.58 3.18
C GLN A 32 -3.11 -9.67 2.43
N ALA A 33 -3.01 -10.93 2.88
CA ALA A 33 -3.73 -12.04 2.28
C ALA A 33 -5.26 -11.88 2.40
N LEU A 34 -5.76 -11.45 3.56
CA LEU A 34 -7.18 -11.22 3.80
C LEU A 34 -7.72 -10.07 2.93
N VAL A 35 -6.96 -8.98 2.77
CA VAL A 35 -7.37 -7.86 1.89
C VAL A 35 -7.43 -8.30 0.44
N LEU A 36 -6.42 -9.03 -0.05
CA LEU A 36 -6.41 -9.56 -1.42
C LEU A 36 -7.57 -10.53 -1.65
N LEU A 37 -7.82 -11.45 -0.71
CA LEU A 37 -8.95 -12.37 -0.77
C LEU A 37 -10.28 -11.60 -0.76
N GLY A 38 -10.43 -10.59 0.08
CA GLY A 38 -11.61 -9.73 0.14
C GLY A 38 -11.87 -9.00 -1.18
N LEU A 39 -10.82 -8.46 -1.81
CA LEU A 39 -10.92 -7.84 -3.13
C LEU A 39 -11.31 -8.84 -4.21
N TRP A 40 -10.74 -10.05 -4.18
CA TRP A 40 -11.08 -11.12 -5.12
C TRP A 40 -12.54 -11.56 -4.96
N ILE A 41 -13.00 -11.82 -3.73
CA ILE A 41 -14.40 -12.18 -3.44
C ILE A 41 -15.33 -11.06 -3.92
N ALA A 42 -15.00 -9.80 -3.63
CA ALA A 42 -15.80 -8.65 -4.04
C ALA A 42 -15.86 -8.48 -5.57
N PHE A 43 -14.79 -8.82 -6.30
CA PHE A 43 -14.80 -8.91 -7.75
C PHE A 43 -15.68 -10.05 -8.25
N ALA A 44 -15.47 -11.27 -7.72
CA ALA A 44 -16.16 -12.49 -8.12
C ALA A 44 -17.67 -12.47 -7.88
N ARG A 45 -18.13 -11.77 -6.83
CA ARG A 45 -19.56 -11.62 -6.49
C ARG A 45 -20.34 -10.67 -7.41
N GLY A 46 -19.69 -9.99 -8.34
CA GLY A 46 -20.36 -9.04 -9.24
C GLY A 46 -20.07 -9.32 -10.71
N PRO A 47 -20.69 -8.58 -11.63
CA PRO A 47 -20.59 -8.84 -13.07
C PRO A 47 -19.16 -8.64 -13.59
N ALA A 48 -18.64 -9.56 -14.39
CA ALA A 48 -17.28 -9.52 -14.91
C ALA A 48 -17.11 -8.47 -16.04
N THR A 49 -17.14 -7.19 -15.70
CA THR A 49 -16.95 -6.09 -16.66
C THR A 49 -15.49 -5.63 -16.73
N LYS A 50 -15.10 -5.04 -17.86
CA LYS A 50 -13.74 -4.51 -18.09
C LYS A 50 -13.37 -3.43 -17.06
N GLU A 51 -14.31 -2.56 -16.71
CA GLU A 51 -14.11 -1.49 -15.73
C GLU A 51 -13.87 -2.05 -14.33
N ARG A 52 -14.61 -3.10 -13.95
CA ARG A 52 -14.39 -3.79 -12.67
C ARG A 52 -13.06 -4.51 -12.68
N LEU A 53 -12.70 -5.19 -13.77
CA LEU A 53 -11.42 -5.87 -13.89
C LEU A 53 -10.26 -4.90 -13.65
N VAL A 54 -10.18 -3.80 -14.42
CA VAL A 54 -9.13 -2.78 -14.27
C VAL A 54 -9.09 -2.23 -12.84
N ARG A 55 -10.25 -1.90 -12.28
CA ARG A 55 -10.35 -1.35 -10.92
C ARG A 55 -9.85 -2.34 -9.86
N TYR A 56 -10.26 -3.60 -9.90
CA TYR A 56 -9.87 -4.60 -8.91
C TYR A 56 -8.42 -5.06 -9.11
N SER A 57 -7.89 -5.07 -10.33
CA SER A 57 -6.46 -5.24 -10.59
C SER A 57 -5.64 -4.09 -9.97
N ALA A 58 -6.05 -2.84 -10.18
CA ALA A 58 -5.39 -1.70 -9.54
C ALA A 58 -5.48 -1.76 -8.01
N ALA A 59 -6.64 -2.14 -7.46
CA ALA A 59 -6.83 -2.33 -6.03
C ALA A 59 -5.94 -3.45 -5.46
N GLY A 60 -5.82 -4.57 -6.17
CA GLY A 60 -5.00 -5.71 -5.77
C GLY A 60 -3.52 -5.36 -5.74
N VAL A 61 -3.00 -4.70 -6.77
CA VAL A 61 -1.61 -4.23 -6.77
C VAL A 61 -1.40 -3.17 -5.69
N ALA A 62 -2.31 -2.22 -5.51
CA ALA A 62 -2.24 -1.24 -4.43
C ALA A 62 -2.21 -1.90 -3.05
N ALA A 63 -3.05 -2.93 -2.81
CA ALA A 63 -3.06 -3.67 -1.56
C ALA A 63 -1.76 -4.45 -1.35
N PHE A 64 -1.25 -5.09 -2.41
CA PHE A 64 0.03 -5.78 -2.34
C PHE A 64 1.17 -4.84 -1.96
N VAL A 65 1.21 -3.64 -2.55
CA VAL A 65 2.21 -2.62 -2.22
C VAL A 65 2.00 -2.10 -0.80
N ALA A 66 0.78 -1.67 -0.43
CA ALA A 66 0.48 -1.03 0.86
C ALA A 66 0.74 -1.94 2.08
N PHE A 67 0.54 -3.25 1.94
CA PHE A 67 0.71 -4.21 3.02
C PHE A 67 1.97 -5.08 2.88
N GLY A 68 2.85 -4.78 1.92
CA GLY A 68 4.11 -5.51 1.75
C GLY A 68 5.15 -5.20 2.85
N LYS A 69 5.87 -6.24 3.32
CA LYS A 69 6.89 -6.12 4.38
C LYS A 69 8.08 -5.22 4.04
N VAL A 70 8.36 -5.02 2.76
CA VAL A 70 9.47 -4.20 2.28
C VAL A 70 8.91 -3.17 1.32
N LEU A 71 8.52 -2.00 1.82
CA LEU A 71 7.89 -0.98 0.99
C LEU A 71 8.95 -0.06 0.37
N SER A 72 9.69 -0.62 -0.59
CA SER A 72 10.64 0.15 -1.39
C SER A 72 9.89 1.15 -2.29
N PRO A 73 10.39 2.39 -2.44
CA PRO A 73 9.87 3.39 -3.37
C PRO A 73 9.57 2.88 -4.78
N GLN A 74 10.36 1.92 -5.28
CA GLN A 74 10.20 1.36 -6.63
C GLN A 74 8.84 0.69 -6.87
N PHE A 75 8.15 0.22 -5.83
CA PHE A 75 6.87 -0.46 -5.99
C PHE A 75 5.73 0.49 -6.41
N LEU A 76 5.86 1.80 -6.15
CA LEU A 76 4.87 2.78 -6.61
C LEU A 76 4.83 2.88 -8.15
N VAL A 77 5.89 2.48 -8.85
CA VAL A 77 5.94 2.44 -10.32
C VAL A 77 4.90 1.48 -10.88
N TRP A 78 4.57 0.40 -10.18
CA TRP A 78 3.55 -0.56 -10.62
C TRP A 78 2.14 0.05 -10.60
N LEU A 79 1.92 1.11 -9.81
CA LEU A 79 0.62 1.78 -9.68
C LEU A 79 0.40 2.86 -10.75
N LEU A 80 1.48 3.45 -11.28
CA LEU A 80 1.43 4.50 -12.32
C LEU A 80 0.62 4.10 -13.56
N PRO A 81 0.79 2.90 -14.15
CA PRO A 81 -0.03 2.52 -15.30
C PRO A 81 -1.44 2.07 -14.89
N LEU A 82 -1.65 1.55 -13.69
CA LEU A 82 -2.91 0.89 -13.31
C LEU A 82 -3.96 1.84 -12.74
N VAL A 83 -3.56 2.72 -11.82
CA VAL A 83 -4.50 3.59 -11.09
C VAL A 83 -5.18 4.61 -12.02
N PRO A 84 -4.47 5.30 -12.94
CA PRO A 84 -5.10 6.25 -13.86
C PRO A 84 -6.04 5.61 -14.89
N LEU A 85 -5.92 4.30 -15.14
CA LEU A 85 -6.83 3.58 -16.04
C LEU A 85 -8.22 3.37 -15.43
N VAL A 86 -8.36 3.50 -14.11
CA VAL A 86 -9.66 3.46 -13.46
C VAL A 86 -10.46 4.68 -13.92
N ARG A 87 -11.62 4.47 -14.54
CA ARG A 87 -12.42 5.56 -15.11
C ARG A 87 -13.30 6.30 -14.10
N GLY A 88 -13.62 7.55 -14.44
CA GLY A 88 -14.58 8.41 -13.74
C GLY A 88 -14.02 9.06 -12.47
N ARG A 89 -14.91 9.66 -11.65
CA ARG A 89 -14.54 10.40 -10.43
C ARG A 89 -13.68 9.60 -9.46
N ARG A 90 -13.91 8.29 -9.38
CA ARG A 90 -13.10 7.36 -8.58
C ARG A 90 -11.65 7.30 -9.06
N GLY A 91 -11.46 7.20 -10.38
CA GLY A 91 -10.14 7.21 -10.99
C GLY A 91 -9.37 8.47 -10.67
N LEU A 92 -10.00 9.63 -10.88
CA LEU A 92 -9.41 10.93 -10.56
C LEU A 92 -9.02 11.03 -9.08
N ALA A 93 -9.90 10.63 -8.17
CA ALA A 93 -9.59 10.60 -6.74
C ALA A 93 -8.42 9.66 -6.42
N ALA A 94 -8.43 8.44 -6.98
CA ALA A 94 -7.35 7.48 -6.78
C ALA A 94 -6.01 7.98 -7.36
N SER A 95 -6.02 8.61 -8.52
CA SER A 95 -4.83 9.22 -9.13
C SER A 95 -4.30 10.39 -8.31
N ALA A 96 -5.18 11.22 -7.73
CA ALA A 96 -4.76 12.29 -6.82
C ALA A 96 -4.11 11.72 -5.55
N VAL A 97 -4.69 10.69 -4.95
CA VAL A 97 -4.10 10.00 -3.80
C VAL A 97 -2.74 9.37 -4.16
N LEU A 98 -2.62 8.75 -5.33
CA LEU A 98 -1.34 8.23 -5.82
C LEU A 98 -0.30 9.35 -6.01
N ALA A 99 -0.69 10.50 -6.54
CA ALA A 99 0.21 11.64 -6.70
C ALA A 99 0.76 12.12 -5.34
N VAL A 100 -0.08 12.17 -4.31
CA VAL A 100 0.36 12.48 -2.94
C VAL A 100 1.36 11.44 -2.44
N ALA A 101 1.12 10.15 -2.65
CA ALA A 101 2.08 9.09 -2.26
C ALA A 101 3.43 9.24 -2.98
N LEU A 102 3.42 9.62 -4.27
CA LEU A 102 4.63 9.87 -5.05
C LEU A 102 5.40 11.09 -4.53
N VAL A 103 4.72 12.19 -4.24
CA VAL A 103 5.34 13.39 -3.65
C VAL A 103 5.95 13.06 -2.29
N LEU A 104 5.20 12.42 -1.39
CA LEU A 104 5.73 11.99 -0.09
C LEU A 104 6.98 11.13 -0.26
N THR A 105 6.99 10.23 -1.24
CA THR A 105 8.16 9.39 -1.54
C THR A 105 9.36 10.21 -2.01
N GLN A 106 9.16 11.21 -2.88
CA GLN A 106 10.22 12.09 -3.37
C GLN A 106 10.81 13.01 -2.27
N LEU A 107 10.05 13.33 -1.22
CA LEU A 107 10.53 14.20 -0.14
C LEU A 107 11.64 13.55 0.71
N TRP A 108 11.76 12.21 0.70
CA TRP A 108 12.79 11.50 1.46
C TRP A 108 13.70 10.62 0.61
N PHE A 109 13.23 10.08 -0.52
CA PHE A 109 14.05 9.26 -1.42
C PHE A 109 14.53 10.09 -2.64
N PRO A 110 15.78 9.93 -3.10
CA PRO A 110 16.83 9.04 -2.59
C PRO A 110 17.66 9.63 -1.43
N TYR A 111 17.61 10.95 -1.25
CA TYR A 111 18.61 11.70 -0.48
C TYR A 111 18.65 11.39 1.03
N ARG A 112 17.51 11.05 1.65
CA ARG A 112 17.41 10.70 3.08
C ARG A 112 17.32 9.21 3.33
N TYR A 113 17.37 8.36 2.29
CA TYR A 113 17.23 6.90 2.43
C TYR A 113 18.30 6.33 3.37
N TRP A 114 19.56 6.70 3.22
CA TRP A 114 20.65 6.22 4.08
C TRP A 114 20.55 6.74 5.52
N ARG A 115 20.02 7.96 5.73
CA ARG A 115 19.80 8.50 7.07
C ARG A 115 18.67 7.77 7.78
N LEU A 116 17.60 7.42 7.07
CA LEU A 116 16.55 6.55 7.62
C LEU A 116 17.12 5.16 7.96
N ALA A 117 17.81 4.53 7.01
CA ALA A 117 18.29 3.16 7.15
C ALA A 117 19.35 3.00 8.26
N LEU A 118 20.27 3.96 8.39
CA LEU A 118 21.40 3.86 9.31
C LEU A 118 21.22 4.66 10.61
N GLN A 119 20.41 5.72 10.59
CA GLN A 119 20.33 6.70 11.69
C GLN A 119 18.91 6.89 12.25
N GLN A 120 17.92 6.17 11.71
CA GLN A 120 16.51 6.27 12.12
C GLN A 120 15.99 7.73 12.09
N ASP A 121 16.31 8.45 11.01
CA ASP A 121 15.88 9.85 10.81
C ASP A 121 14.37 10.00 11.04
N ALA A 122 14.00 10.82 12.03
CA ALA A 122 12.62 10.97 12.47
C ALA A 122 11.72 11.55 11.37
N ILE A 123 12.23 12.52 10.60
CA ILE A 123 11.48 13.15 9.50
C ILE A 123 11.18 12.12 8.41
N ALA A 124 12.20 11.39 7.96
CA ALA A 124 12.01 10.33 6.96
C ALA A 124 11.05 9.24 7.48
N SER A 125 11.12 8.88 8.77
CA SER A 125 10.21 7.90 9.38
C SER A 125 8.75 8.36 9.33
N TRP A 126 8.48 9.63 9.66
CA TRP A 126 7.13 10.22 9.56
C TRP A 126 6.65 10.34 8.12
N LEU A 127 7.51 10.68 7.16
CA LEU A 127 7.16 10.74 5.73
C LEU A 127 6.80 9.35 5.18
N VAL A 128 7.56 8.32 5.57
CA VAL A 128 7.32 6.92 5.23
C VAL A 128 5.98 6.44 5.81
N LEU A 129 5.71 6.74 7.08
CA LEU A 129 4.44 6.42 7.73
C LEU A 129 3.27 7.13 7.03
N ALA A 130 3.40 8.44 6.75
CA ALA A 130 2.37 9.20 6.06
C ALA A 130 2.08 8.61 4.67
N ARG A 131 3.12 8.25 3.91
CA ARG A 131 2.98 7.56 2.62
C ARG A 131 2.22 6.25 2.78
N ASP A 132 2.51 5.45 3.79
CA ASP A 132 1.82 4.15 4.00
C ASP A 132 0.34 4.33 4.30
N LEU A 133 -0.01 5.32 5.10
CA LEU A 133 -1.40 5.68 5.34
C LEU A 133 -2.10 6.14 4.04
N VAL A 134 -1.41 6.90 3.19
CA VAL A 134 -1.92 7.31 1.88
C VAL A 134 -2.12 6.12 0.94
N LEU A 135 -1.24 5.11 0.98
CA LEU A 135 -1.40 3.88 0.20
C LEU A 135 -2.58 3.03 0.71
N ILE A 136 -2.80 2.95 2.03
CA ILE A 136 -4.00 2.31 2.59
C ILE A 136 -5.25 3.07 2.14
N LEU A 137 -5.23 4.40 2.17
CA LEU A 137 -6.32 5.23 1.64
C LEU A 137 -6.58 4.93 0.16
N LEU A 138 -5.54 4.77 -0.66
CA LEU A 138 -5.69 4.39 -2.07
C LEU A 138 -6.42 3.06 -2.22
N VAL A 139 -6.07 2.05 -1.42
CA VAL A 139 -6.77 0.75 -1.40
C VAL A 139 -8.24 0.94 -1.05
N VAL A 140 -8.55 1.71 -0.01
CA VAL A 140 -9.95 2.00 0.39
C VAL A 140 -10.71 2.71 -0.75
N VAL A 141 -10.11 3.75 -1.34
CA VAL A 141 -10.68 4.48 -2.48
C VAL A 141 -10.92 3.55 -3.66
N LEU A 142 -10.10 2.53 -3.89
CA LEU A 142 -10.27 1.54 -4.97
C LEU A 142 -11.21 0.36 -4.60
N ALA A 143 -11.39 0.07 -3.31
CA ALA A 143 -12.23 -1.04 -2.80
C ALA A 143 -13.70 -0.64 -2.53
N MET A 144 -13.98 0.59 -2.08
CA MET A 144 -15.34 1.04 -1.72
C MET A 144 -16.42 0.70 -2.78
N PRO A 145 -17.56 0.08 -2.41
CA PRO A 145 -18.67 -0.17 -3.33
C PRO A 145 -19.20 1.13 -3.95
N ARG A 146 -19.67 1.07 -5.20
CA ARG A 146 -20.48 2.17 -5.74
C ARG A 146 -21.86 2.05 -5.10
N ARG A 147 -22.34 3.11 -4.45
CA ARG A 147 -23.76 3.23 -4.12
C ARG A 147 -24.48 3.46 -5.44
N GLU A 148 -25.15 2.45 -5.97
CA GLU A 148 -26.07 2.66 -7.08
C GLU A 148 -27.31 3.36 -6.50
N PRO A 149 -27.76 4.49 -7.08
CA PRO A 149 -29.04 5.07 -6.68
C PRO A 149 -30.12 4.02 -6.92
N ALA A 150 -30.97 3.81 -5.91
CA ALA A 150 -32.08 2.88 -5.99
C ALA A 150 -32.88 3.20 -7.26
N ARG A 151 -33.05 2.21 -8.15
CA ARG A 151 -33.92 2.36 -9.31
C ARG A 151 -35.34 2.55 -8.76
N THR A 152 -35.85 3.77 -8.80
CA THR A 152 -37.28 4.04 -8.69
C THR A 152 -37.94 3.43 -9.92
N THR A 153 -38.57 2.28 -9.73
CA THR A 153 -39.57 1.71 -10.65
C THR A 153 -40.77 2.62 -10.76
#